data_AF-A0AAP9SZB4-F1
#
_entry.id   AF-A0AAP9SZB4-F1
#
_cell.length_a   1.000
_cell.length_b   1.000
_cell.length_c   1.000
_cell.angle_alpha   90.00
_cell.angle_beta   90.00
_cell.angle_gamma   90.00
#
_symmetry.space_group_name_H-M   'P 1'
#
loop_
_entity.id
_entity.type
_entity.pdbx_description
1 polymer ?
#
loop_
_entity_poly.entity_id
_entity_poly.type
_entity_poly.pdbx_seq_one_letter_code
_entity_poly.pdbx_strand_id
1 'polypeptide(L)'
;MKDNNDHSSLGNPFDHRQSLIHGRHCDCHDCQPSGNTTITPVQAGPSSAPTDTEAMMDRMVESALVRGMFGHSDMHRRQFMKLIGGGTAAAALASLLPMDAIKAAIKENLGPLEKTQLNIGFVPITCATPIIMAHPMGFYERYGLDVSVIKTAGWAVARDKSLNREYDAAHMLTPMPLAMTLGAGSNPEHFIMPAVENINGQAIVLHNDHQDKRDPQQWKGFTFGVPFEYSMHNFLLRYYVAEHGLDPDQDIQIRVIPPPEMVANLRAGNIDGFLSPDPFNQRAVFERIGFIHLLTKDIWDGHPCCAFATSAQFARENPNTYGALLRAIIDATQYSSDPANRSEIAEAIAPTNYLNQPVTVIEQVLTGTFADGLGEVQRVPDRIDFDPFPWESMAVWILTQMKRWGYIEGDVDYQQVARDVYLATDAREVMRELGYDAPEQNARNYQIMGKTFDYTQPEAYLESFAIGRS
;
A
#
# COMPACT_ATOMS: atom_id res chain seq x y z
N MET A 1 3.29 -51.37 22.90
CA MET A 1 4.33 -52.42 22.87
C MET A 1 5.01 -52.33 21.50
N LYS A 2 6.17 -51.64 21.45
CA LYS A 2 7.19 -51.59 20.37
C LYS A 2 6.76 -51.09 18.97
N ASP A 3 7.56 -50.41 18.17
CA ASP A 3 8.70 -49.49 18.32
C ASP A 3 8.71 -48.67 17.02
N ASN A 4 9.09 -47.40 17.13
CA ASN A 4 9.13 -46.41 16.08
C ASN A 4 10.16 -46.75 14.99
N ASN A 5 9.77 -46.48 13.75
CA ASN A 5 10.67 -46.42 12.62
C ASN A 5 11.21 -44.97 12.51
N ASP A 6 12.19 -44.64 13.34
CA ASP A 6 12.90 -43.36 13.35
C ASP A 6 14.02 -43.37 12.28
N HIS A 7 13.67 -42.95 11.06
CA HIS A 7 14.64 -42.57 10.03
C HIS A 7 14.38 -41.18 9.42
N SER A 8 13.66 -40.30 10.14
CA SER A 8 13.62 -38.87 9.81
C SER A 8 14.76 -38.16 10.53
N SER A 9 15.71 -37.61 9.78
CA SER A 9 16.86 -36.83 10.31
C SER A 9 16.46 -35.51 10.99
N LEU A 10 15.16 -35.19 11.07
CA LEU A 10 14.65 -33.92 11.55
C LEU A 10 13.80 -34.00 12.84
N GLY A 11 13.65 -35.18 13.46
CA GLY A 11 12.85 -35.31 14.68
C GLY A 11 11.41 -34.78 14.52
N ASN A 12 10.79 -34.31 15.60
CA ASN A 12 9.44 -33.74 15.58
C ASN A 12 9.51 -32.23 15.29
N PRO A 13 9.06 -31.75 14.12
CA PRO A 13 9.18 -30.34 13.74
C PRO A 13 8.27 -29.39 14.54
N PHE A 14 7.45 -29.91 15.45
CA PHE A 14 6.55 -29.13 16.31
C PHE A 14 7.01 -29.03 17.77
N ASP A 15 8.20 -29.58 18.12
CA ASP A 15 8.78 -29.41 19.45
C ASP A 15 9.66 -28.14 19.52
N HIS A 16 9.17 -27.11 20.22
CA HIS A 16 9.86 -25.83 20.43
C HIS A 16 11.20 -25.95 21.18
N ARG A 17 11.53 -27.11 21.75
CA ARG A 17 12.81 -27.36 22.42
C ARG A 17 13.85 -28.02 21.51
N GLN A 18 13.44 -28.47 20.33
CA GLN A 18 14.32 -29.13 19.37
C GLN A 18 14.85 -28.11 18.35
N SER A 19 16.17 -27.95 18.28
CA SER A 19 16.80 -27.06 17.29
C SER A 19 16.81 -27.74 15.92
N LEU A 20 16.24 -27.09 14.92
CA LEU A 20 16.22 -27.55 13.52
C LEU A 20 17.47 -27.11 12.73
N ILE A 21 18.52 -26.65 13.41
CA ILE A 21 19.75 -26.12 12.82
C ILE A 21 20.87 -27.13 13.02
N HIS A 22 21.54 -27.54 11.94
CA HIS A 22 22.71 -28.42 12.02
C HIS A 22 23.88 -27.69 12.72
N GLY A 23 24.14 -28.04 13.97
CA GLY A 23 25.26 -27.52 14.76
C GLY A 23 26.57 -28.28 14.54
N ARG A 24 27.67 -27.76 15.09
CA ARG A 24 29.04 -28.31 15.01
C ARG A 24 29.21 -29.72 15.60
N HIS A 25 28.15 -30.31 16.16
CA HIS A 25 28.10 -31.63 16.80
C HIS A 25 26.98 -32.49 16.19
N CYS A 26 26.60 -32.23 14.93
CA CYS A 26 25.62 -33.03 14.21
C CYS A 26 26.26 -34.34 13.74
N ASP A 27 25.70 -35.47 14.17
CA ASP A 27 26.22 -36.81 13.88
C ASP A 27 25.52 -37.47 12.66
N CYS A 28 24.83 -36.70 11.81
CA CYS A 28 24.21 -37.25 10.60
C CYS A 28 25.26 -37.62 9.56
N HIS A 29 24.92 -38.58 8.70
CA HIS A 29 25.84 -39.16 7.70
C HIS A 29 26.49 -38.11 6.78
N ASP A 30 25.79 -37.01 6.48
CA ASP A 30 26.28 -35.94 5.60
C ASP A 30 27.20 -34.91 6.29
N CYS A 31 27.22 -34.89 7.64
CA CYS A 31 28.03 -33.96 8.43
C CYS A 31 29.37 -34.56 8.89
N GLN A 32 29.66 -35.84 8.60
CA GLN A 32 30.97 -36.45 8.89
C GLN A 32 32.01 -36.02 7.85
N PRO A 33 33.19 -35.50 8.26
CA PRO A 33 34.17 -34.98 7.33
C PRO A 33 34.90 -36.13 6.60
N SER A 34 34.75 -36.18 5.28
CA SER A 34 35.64 -36.93 4.40
C SER A 34 36.87 -36.09 4.06
N GLY A 35 38.04 -36.49 4.57
CA GLY A 35 39.36 -36.17 4.00
C GLY A 35 39.88 -34.72 4.10
N ASN A 36 40.84 -34.51 5.00
CA ASN A 36 41.88 -33.46 5.05
C ASN A 36 41.77 -32.27 4.07
N THR A 37 41.29 -31.13 4.56
CA THR A 37 41.75 -29.81 4.11
C THR A 37 41.93 -28.90 5.32
N THR A 38 43.17 -28.53 5.61
CA THR A 38 43.54 -27.61 6.70
C THR A 38 43.07 -26.19 6.35
N ILE A 39 42.02 -25.71 7.03
CA ILE A 39 41.59 -24.31 6.98
C ILE A 39 41.94 -23.68 8.33
N THR A 40 42.82 -22.68 8.30
CA THR A 40 43.19 -21.84 9.44
C THR A 40 41.95 -21.15 10.03
N PRO A 41 41.77 -21.13 11.37
CA PRO A 41 40.55 -20.59 11.96
C PRO A 41 40.59 -19.06 11.96
N VAL A 42 39.69 -18.44 11.19
CA VAL A 42 39.25 -17.05 11.43
C VAL A 42 38.35 -17.10 12.67
N GLN A 43 38.73 -16.36 13.71
CA GLN A 43 37.90 -16.19 14.91
C GLN A 43 36.58 -15.54 14.52
N ALA A 44 35.49 -16.31 14.52
CA ALA A 44 34.14 -15.79 14.46
C ALA A 44 33.80 -15.19 15.83
N GLY A 45 33.67 -13.87 15.89
CA GLY A 45 33.06 -13.18 17.02
C GLY A 45 31.58 -13.57 17.16
N PRO A 46 30.98 -13.38 18.35
CA PRO A 46 29.61 -13.82 18.61
C PRO A 46 28.63 -13.04 17.72
N SER A 47 27.81 -13.75 16.93
CA SER A 47 26.67 -13.17 16.22
C SER A 47 25.57 -12.87 17.23
N SER A 48 25.62 -11.69 17.84
CA SER A 48 24.46 -11.14 18.54
C SER A 48 23.51 -10.58 17.48
N ALA A 49 22.45 -11.32 17.17
CA ALA A 49 21.28 -10.73 16.54
C ALA A 49 20.72 -9.66 17.51
N PRO A 50 20.63 -8.37 17.12
CA PRO A 50 20.15 -7.32 18.02
C PRO A 50 18.66 -7.47 18.26
N THR A 51 18.27 -7.50 19.54
CA THR A 51 16.88 -7.47 20.02
C THR A 51 16.37 -6.04 20.21
N ASP A 52 17.09 -5.05 19.70
CA ASP A 52 16.82 -3.64 19.90
C ASP A 52 16.32 -2.98 18.60
N THR A 53 15.14 -2.38 18.69
CA THR A 53 14.40 -1.76 17.58
C THR A 53 15.19 -0.61 16.95
N GLU A 54 15.99 0.11 17.74
CA GLU A 54 16.81 1.24 17.28
C GLU A 54 17.98 0.74 16.40
N ALA A 55 18.63 -0.36 16.80
CA ALA A 55 19.69 -1.00 16.03
C ALA A 55 19.18 -1.74 14.76
N MET A 56 17.89 -2.09 14.70
CA MET A 56 17.25 -2.57 13.47
C MET A 56 16.90 -1.41 12.54
N MET A 57 16.35 -0.31 13.07
CA MET A 57 16.11 0.92 12.31
C MET A 57 17.39 1.47 11.70
N ASP A 58 18.48 1.59 12.46
CA ASP A 58 19.76 2.11 11.95
C ASP A 58 20.31 1.25 10.80
N ARG A 59 20.22 -0.08 10.90
CA ARG A 59 20.64 -0.99 9.83
C ARG A 59 19.71 -0.95 8.63
N MET A 60 18.42 -0.71 8.85
CA MET A 60 17.45 -0.57 7.78
C MET A 60 17.63 0.75 7.03
N VAL A 61 17.88 1.84 7.76
CA VAL A 61 18.26 3.14 7.20
C VAL A 61 19.54 2.98 6.40
N GLU A 62 20.56 2.31 6.96
CA GLU A 62 21.83 2.05 6.27
C GLU A 62 21.63 1.18 5.02
N SER A 63 20.80 0.13 5.06
CA SER A 63 20.54 -0.73 3.91
C SER A 63 19.69 -0.06 2.84
N ALA A 64 18.69 0.74 3.23
CA ALA A 64 17.84 1.52 2.34
C ALA A 64 18.64 2.65 1.67
N LEU A 65 19.53 3.29 2.42
CA LEU A 65 20.52 4.23 1.88
C LEU A 65 21.37 3.52 0.84
N VAL A 66 22.06 2.43 1.21
CA VAL A 66 22.94 1.65 0.31
C VAL A 66 22.22 1.17 -0.95
N ARG A 67 20.98 0.67 -0.86
CA ARG A 67 20.20 0.24 -2.03
C ARG A 67 19.74 1.40 -2.90
N GLY A 68 19.30 2.49 -2.26
CA GLY A 68 19.00 3.75 -2.94
C GLY A 68 20.20 4.34 -3.69
N MET A 69 21.45 4.02 -3.28
CA MET A 69 22.66 4.53 -3.94
C MET A 69 22.99 3.90 -5.29
N PHE A 70 22.57 2.66 -5.55
CA PHE A 70 23.05 1.90 -6.71
C PHE A 70 22.03 1.71 -7.83
N GLY A 71 20.75 2.06 -7.59
CA GLY A 71 19.65 1.77 -8.51
C GLY A 71 19.64 0.29 -8.97
N HIS A 72 18.92 -0.04 -10.04
CA HIS A 72 18.83 -1.41 -10.58
C HIS A 72 20.14 -1.99 -11.16
N SER A 73 21.32 -1.43 -10.86
CA SER A 73 22.59 -1.86 -11.46
C SER A 73 23.29 -2.96 -10.65
N ASP A 74 22.77 -4.17 -10.81
CA ASP A 74 23.21 -5.41 -10.15
C ASP A 74 24.70 -5.77 -10.42
N MET A 75 25.29 -5.17 -11.47
CA MET A 75 26.71 -5.27 -11.82
C MET A 75 27.63 -4.40 -10.95
N HIS A 76 27.22 -3.16 -10.63
CA HIS A 76 27.99 -2.27 -9.74
C HIS A 76 27.94 -2.77 -8.30
N ARG A 77 26.80 -3.35 -7.88
CA ARG A 77 26.64 -4.05 -6.59
C ARG A 77 27.63 -5.20 -6.41
N ARG A 78 27.76 -6.08 -7.42
CA ARG A 78 28.68 -7.24 -7.37
C ARG A 78 30.16 -6.85 -7.43
N GLN A 79 30.50 -5.76 -8.12
CA GLN A 79 31.86 -5.22 -8.13
C GLN A 79 32.20 -4.53 -6.79
N PHE A 80 31.26 -3.79 -6.20
CA PHE A 80 31.39 -3.16 -4.89
C PHE A 80 31.56 -4.19 -3.76
N MET A 81 30.74 -5.26 -3.75
CA MET A 81 30.85 -6.35 -2.76
C MET A 81 32.14 -7.16 -2.89
N LYS A 82 32.76 -7.20 -4.08
CA LYS A 82 34.09 -7.82 -4.29
C LYS A 82 35.25 -6.92 -3.85
N LEU A 83 35.02 -5.62 -3.72
CA LEU A 83 36.04 -4.62 -3.36
C LEU A 83 36.16 -4.40 -1.84
N ILE A 84 35.18 -4.83 -1.03
CA ILE A 84 35.04 -4.35 0.36
C ILE A 84 34.78 -5.51 1.33
N GLY A 85 35.81 -5.90 2.09
CA GLY A 85 35.69 -6.81 3.21
C GLY A 85 35.07 -6.13 4.45
N GLY A 86 33.79 -6.43 4.71
CA GLY A 86 33.13 -6.58 6.02
C GLY A 86 33.17 -5.52 7.14
N GLY A 87 34.04 -4.51 7.16
CA GLY A 87 34.29 -3.77 8.42
C GLY A 87 34.26 -2.24 8.40
N THR A 88 34.33 -1.58 7.24
CA THR A 88 34.61 -0.13 7.16
C THR A 88 33.73 0.63 6.17
N ALA A 89 32.45 0.26 6.07
CA ALA A 89 31.53 0.84 5.08
C ALA A 89 31.01 2.24 5.49
N ALA A 90 30.52 2.42 6.72
CA ALA A 90 29.78 3.65 7.08
C ALA A 90 30.58 4.97 6.94
N ALA A 91 31.88 4.98 7.26
CA ALA A 91 32.70 6.20 7.24
C ALA A 91 33.22 6.60 5.84
N ALA A 92 33.30 5.67 4.89
CA ALA A 92 33.75 5.93 3.53
C ALA A 92 32.59 6.24 2.56
N LEU A 93 31.35 5.98 2.98
CA LEU A 93 30.14 6.16 2.19
C LEU A 93 29.64 7.61 2.16
N ALA A 94 29.86 8.39 3.22
CA ALA A 94 29.51 9.81 3.28
C ALA A 94 30.36 10.70 2.33
N SER A 95 31.51 10.23 1.85
CA SER A 95 32.39 10.98 0.94
C SER A 95 32.22 10.63 -0.54
N LEU A 96 31.42 9.60 -0.87
CA LEU A 96 31.23 9.11 -2.24
C LEU A 96 29.84 9.41 -2.83
N LEU A 97 28.89 9.89 -2.03
CA LEU A 97 27.66 10.49 -2.53
C LEU A 97 27.62 11.96 -2.15
N PRO A 98 27.57 12.88 -3.14
CA PRO A 98 27.39 14.27 -2.85
C PRO A 98 25.89 14.49 -2.61
N MET A 99 25.38 14.11 -1.44
CA MET A 99 24.02 14.48 -1.02
C MET A 99 23.82 15.99 -1.14
N ASP A 100 24.89 16.76 -0.90
CA ASP A 100 24.92 18.19 -1.15
C ASP A 100 24.79 18.55 -2.64
N ALA A 101 25.32 17.76 -3.57
CA ALA A 101 25.13 18.01 -5.01
C ALA A 101 23.77 17.54 -5.51
N ILE A 102 23.17 16.49 -4.94
CA ILE A 102 21.78 16.10 -5.24
C ILE A 102 20.83 17.19 -4.72
N LYS A 103 21.00 17.61 -3.47
CA LYS A 103 20.25 18.73 -2.88
C LYS A 103 20.49 20.02 -3.67
N ALA A 104 21.71 20.29 -4.14
CA ALA A 104 22.01 21.44 -4.98
C ALA A 104 21.37 21.34 -6.38
N ALA A 105 21.37 20.18 -7.03
CA ALA A 105 20.73 19.99 -8.33
C ALA A 105 19.20 20.13 -8.26
N ILE A 106 18.58 19.60 -7.19
CA ILE A 106 17.15 19.81 -6.90
C ILE A 106 16.88 21.31 -6.66
N LYS A 107 17.74 21.98 -5.88
CA LYS A 107 17.63 23.42 -5.60
C LYS A 107 17.86 24.29 -6.84
N GLU A 108 18.70 23.87 -7.79
CA GLU A 108 18.89 24.56 -9.07
C GLU A 108 17.67 24.43 -9.99
N ASN A 109 16.98 23.28 -9.97
CA ASN A 109 15.78 23.05 -10.79
C ASN A 109 14.48 23.60 -10.20
N LEU A 110 14.29 23.53 -8.87
CA LEU A 110 13.06 23.99 -8.21
C LEU A 110 13.21 25.38 -7.59
N GLY A 111 14.41 25.82 -7.22
CA GLY A 111 14.59 26.99 -6.36
C GLY A 111 14.49 26.65 -4.87
N PRO A 112 14.54 27.65 -3.96
CA PRO A 112 14.43 27.40 -2.52
C PRO A 112 13.02 26.94 -2.13
N LEU A 113 12.95 25.97 -1.22
CA LEU A 113 11.68 25.48 -0.66
C LEU A 113 11.04 26.57 0.21
N GLU A 114 9.76 26.84 -0.02
CA GLU A 114 8.98 27.82 0.75
C GLU A 114 8.70 27.32 2.17
N LYS A 115 8.48 26.00 2.30
CA LYS A 115 8.22 25.29 3.54
C LYS A 115 8.96 23.95 3.56
N THR A 116 9.73 23.69 4.61
CA THR A 116 10.49 22.43 4.75
C THR A 116 9.87 21.46 5.74
N GLN A 117 9.26 21.97 6.82
CA GLN A 117 8.55 21.17 7.81
C GLN A 117 7.12 20.94 7.36
N LEU A 118 6.72 19.70 7.13
CA LEU A 118 5.39 19.35 6.64
C LEU A 118 4.67 18.37 7.55
N ASN A 119 3.36 18.54 7.68
CA ASN A 119 2.49 17.60 8.35
C ASN A 119 1.71 16.79 7.31
N ILE A 120 1.90 15.47 7.29
CA ILE A 120 1.16 14.57 6.39
C ILE A 120 0.31 13.60 7.18
N GLY A 121 -1.01 13.69 7.03
CA GLY A 121 -1.95 12.78 7.70
C GLY A 121 -2.02 11.42 7.00
N PHE A 122 -2.07 10.32 7.76
CA PHE A 122 -2.33 8.98 7.22
C PHE A 122 -3.26 8.14 8.09
N VAL A 123 -4.02 7.25 7.46
CA VAL A 123 -4.78 6.17 8.11
C VAL A 123 -3.90 4.92 8.07
N PRO A 124 -3.76 4.15 9.18
CA PRO A 124 -2.75 3.08 9.28
C PRO A 124 -3.16 1.81 8.52
N ILE A 125 -3.01 1.84 7.20
CA ILE A 125 -3.25 0.75 6.25
C ILE A 125 -2.05 0.59 5.30
N THR A 126 -1.88 -0.57 4.66
CA THR A 126 -0.75 -0.82 3.74
C THR A 126 -0.80 0.05 2.49
N CYS A 127 -1.95 0.63 2.18
CA CYS A 127 -2.09 1.61 1.10
C CYS A 127 -1.22 2.84 1.32
N ALA A 128 -1.01 3.26 2.58
CA ALA A 128 -0.18 4.40 2.95
C ALA A 128 1.33 4.13 2.86
N THR A 129 1.75 2.96 2.34
CA THR A 129 3.15 2.53 2.30
C THR A 129 4.08 3.63 1.78
N PRO A 130 3.85 4.25 0.61
CA PRO A 130 4.77 5.28 0.09
C PRO A 130 4.92 6.47 1.04
N ILE A 131 3.82 6.91 1.69
CA ILE A 131 3.85 8.03 2.64
C ILE A 131 4.64 7.69 3.89
N ILE A 132 4.39 6.52 4.48
CA ILE A 132 4.94 6.20 5.81
C ILE A 132 6.35 5.64 5.74
N MET A 133 6.71 4.92 4.67
CA MET A 133 8.08 4.42 4.47
C MET A 133 9.05 5.52 4.04
N ALA A 134 8.55 6.57 3.38
CA ALA A 134 9.37 7.68 2.91
C ALA A 134 10.11 8.42 4.04
N HIS A 135 9.56 8.38 5.26
CA HIS A 135 10.21 8.96 6.44
C HIS A 135 11.42 8.14 6.93
N PRO A 136 11.27 6.89 7.40
CA PRO A 136 12.40 6.10 7.91
C PRO A 136 13.40 5.70 6.81
N MET A 137 13.00 5.70 5.53
CA MET A 137 13.89 5.34 4.42
C MET A 137 14.52 6.56 3.72
N GLY A 138 14.33 7.77 4.26
CA GLY A 138 15.05 8.98 3.84
C GLY A 138 14.60 9.59 2.50
N PHE A 139 13.44 9.20 1.97
CA PHE A 139 12.92 9.78 0.72
C PHE A 139 12.58 11.26 0.91
N TYR A 140 11.95 11.66 2.01
CA TYR A 140 11.66 13.09 2.24
C TYR A 140 12.93 13.93 2.39
N GLU A 141 13.91 13.44 3.16
CA GLU A 141 15.17 14.15 3.41
C GLU A 141 15.98 14.35 2.11
N ARG A 142 15.94 13.38 1.19
CA ARG A 142 16.58 13.45 -0.13
C ARG A 142 16.13 14.70 -0.91
N TYR A 143 14.88 15.10 -0.75
CA TYR A 143 14.31 16.29 -1.40
C TYR A 143 14.26 17.53 -0.47
N GLY A 144 14.96 17.49 0.67
CA GLY A 144 15.09 18.63 1.59
C GLY A 144 13.88 18.88 2.49
N LEU A 145 13.02 17.87 2.65
CA LEU A 145 11.79 17.95 3.45
C LEU A 145 11.99 17.27 4.81
N ASP A 146 11.41 17.88 5.83
CA ASP A 146 11.26 17.35 7.19
C ASP A 146 9.77 17.06 7.42
N VAL A 147 9.38 15.79 7.32
CA VAL A 147 7.96 15.41 7.26
C VAL A 147 7.54 14.68 8.52
N SER A 148 6.58 15.25 9.24
CA SER A 148 5.85 14.57 10.30
C SER A 148 4.67 13.78 9.71
N VAL A 149 4.76 12.45 9.73
CA VAL A 149 3.64 11.58 9.35
C VAL A 149 2.71 11.33 10.54
N ILE A 150 1.48 11.80 10.44
CA ILE A 150 0.52 11.88 11.55
C ILE A 150 -0.56 10.82 11.38
N LYS A 151 -0.55 9.83 12.27
CA LYS A 151 -1.58 8.80 12.32
C LYS A 151 -2.94 9.38 12.64
N THR A 152 -3.93 9.01 11.85
CA THR A 152 -5.32 9.48 11.95
C THR A 152 -6.26 8.31 12.25
N ALA A 153 -7.27 8.55 13.09
CA ALA A 153 -8.19 7.51 13.56
C ALA A 153 -9.12 6.96 12.48
N GLY A 154 -9.40 7.73 11.43
CA GLY A 154 -10.25 7.33 10.31
C GLY A 154 -10.42 8.45 9.28
N TRP A 155 -11.15 8.15 8.21
CA TRP A 155 -11.21 8.99 7.03
C TRP A 155 -11.98 10.30 7.20
N ALA A 156 -13.04 10.31 8.02
CA ALA A 156 -13.75 11.55 8.35
C ALA A 156 -12.82 12.55 9.06
N VAL A 157 -12.03 12.08 10.03
CA VAL A 157 -11.04 12.91 10.74
C VAL A 157 -9.93 13.37 9.79
N ALA A 158 -9.47 12.50 8.87
CA ALA A 158 -8.46 12.86 7.88
C ALA A 158 -8.97 13.98 6.94
N ARG A 159 -10.22 13.86 6.46
CA ARG A 159 -10.89 14.91 5.68
C ARG A 159 -10.96 16.22 6.46
N ASP A 160 -11.50 16.20 7.68
CA ASP A 160 -11.76 17.41 8.45
C ASP A 160 -10.46 18.15 8.80
N LYS A 161 -9.40 17.41 9.18
CA LYS A 161 -8.07 17.98 9.41
C LYS A 161 -7.43 18.57 8.14
N SER A 162 -7.65 17.92 6.99
CA SER A 162 -7.16 18.43 5.70
C SER A 162 -7.89 19.72 5.30
N LEU A 163 -9.21 19.78 5.47
CA LEU A 163 -10.00 21.00 5.23
C LEU A 163 -9.61 22.14 6.16
N ASN A 164 -9.29 21.82 7.42
CA ASN A 164 -8.82 22.79 8.41
C ASN A 164 -7.33 23.15 8.25
N ARG A 165 -6.63 22.60 7.26
CA ARG A 165 -5.21 22.85 6.98
C ARG A 165 -4.29 22.47 8.14
N GLU A 166 -4.72 21.51 8.96
CA GLU A 166 -3.84 20.89 9.95
C GLU A 166 -2.81 19.98 9.28
N TYR A 167 -3.12 19.50 8.07
CA TYR A 167 -2.23 18.76 7.20
C TYR A 167 -1.89 19.58 5.96
N ASP A 168 -0.61 19.55 5.59
CA ASP A 168 -0.12 20.14 4.34
C ASP A 168 -0.48 19.25 3.14
N ALA A 169 -0.44 17.94 3.35
CA ALA A 169 -0.92 16.93 2.42
C ALA A 169 -1.48 15.73 3.20
N ALA A 170 -2.19 14.83 2.54
CA ALA A 170 -2.78 13.68 3.20
C ALA A 170 -2.83 12.46 2.30
N HIS A 171 -2.70 11.31 2.94
CA HIS A 171 -3.24 10.04 2.46
C HIS A 171 -4.75 10.17 2.34
N MET A 172 -5.30 9.93 1.15
CA MET A 172 -6.74 9.98 0.89
C MET A 172 -7.20 8.77 0.10
N LEU A 173 -8.47 8.38 0.27
CA LEU A 173 -9.13 7.46 -0.66
C LEU A 173 -9.34 8.20 -1.98
N THR A 174 -9.10 7.55 -3.12
CA THR A 174 -9.13 8.22 -4.43
C THR A 174 -10.45 8.95 -4.78
N PRO A 175 -11.63 8.59 -4.23
CA PRO A 175 -12.84 9.41 -4.40
C PRO A 175 -12.92 10.67 -3.54
N MET A 176 -12.15 10.76 -2.43
CA MET A 176 -12.25 11.88 -1.50
C MET A 176 -11.89 13.23 -2.14
N PRO A 177 -10.78 13.39 -2.89
CA PRO A 177 -10.46 14.66 -3.54
C PRO A 177 -11.55 15.13 -4.52
N LEU A 178 -12.21 14.19 -5.21
CA LEU A 178 -13.32 14.47 -6.12
C LEU A 178 -14.55 14.95 -5.33
N ALA A 179 -14.93 14.20 -4.28
CA ALA A 179 -16.07 14.54 -3.43
C ALA A 179 -15.88 15.91 -2.75
N MET A 180 -14.69 16.17 -2.19
CA MET A 180 -14.36 17.45 -1.56
C MET A 180 -14.39 18.61 -2.56
N THR A 181 -13.88 18.42 -3.78
CA THR A 181 -13.90 19.44 -4.83
C THR A 181 -15.34 19.77 -5.27
N LEU A 182 -16.20 18.75 -5.34
CA LEU A 182 -17.62 18.92 -5.70
C LEU A 182 -18.51 19.34 -4.52
N GLY A 183 -17.99 19.40 -3.29
CA GLY A 183 -18.78 19.66 -2.08
C GLY A 183 -19.72 18.51 -1.69
N ALA A 184 -19.45 17.30 -2.17
CA ALA A 184 -20.19 16.10 -1.77
C ALA A 184 -19.72 15.65 -0.38
N GLY A 185 -20.58 15.77 0.62
CA GLY A 185 -20.31 15.32 2.00
C GLY A 185 -19.38 16.22 2.81
N SER A 186 -19.04 17.42 2.30
CA SER A 186 -18.32 18.48 3.02
C SER A 186 -18.55 19.85 2.38
N ASN A 187 -17.99 20.90 2.98
CA ASN A 187 -17.86 22.16 2.24
C ASN A 187 -16.96 21.95 1.01
N PRO A 188 -17.27 22.61 -0.13
CA PRO A 188 -16.45 22.51 -1.33
C PRO A 188 -15.08 23.14 -1.10
N GLU A 189 -14.02 22.38 -1.36
CA GLU A 189 -12.63 22.83 -1.34
C GLU A 189 -11.87 22.11 -2.46
N HIS A 190 -11.17 22.86 -3.29
CA HIS A 190 -10.46 22.28 -4.43
C HIS A 190 -9.22 21.51 -3.94
N PHE A 191 -9.31 20.19 -4.01
CA PHE A 191 -8.22 19.27 -3.73
C PHE A 191 -7.67 18.68 -5.03
N ILE A 192 -6.36 18.50 -5.06
CA ILE A 192 -5.64 17.84 -6.14
C ILE A 192 -5.05 16.52 -5.65
N MET A 193 -4.93 15.58 -6.57
CA MET A 193 -4.47 14.21 -6.36
C MET A 193 -3.40 13.87 -7.43
N PRO A 194 -2.15 14.31 -7.23
CA PRO A 194 -1.11 14.16 -8.25
C PRO A 194 -0.46 12.78 -8.29
N ALA A 195 -0.67 11.92 -7.30
CA ALA A 195 -0.15 10.55 -7.33
C ALA A 195 -1.10 9.57 -6.66
N VAL A 196 -1.32 8.44 -7.32
CA VAL A 196 -1.90 7.25 -6.69
C VAL A 196 -0.83 6.65 -5.78
N GLU A 197 -1.22 6.20 -4.58
CA GLU A 197 -0.27 5.54 -3.69
C GLU A 197 -0.23 4.05 -3.97
N ASN A 198 -1.39 3.43 -4.22
CA ASN A 198 -1.47 2.01 -4.51
C ASN A 198 -2.64 1.68 -5.44
N ILE A 199 -2.45 0.62 -6.20
CA ILE A 199 -3.50 -0.09 -6.94
C ILE A 199 -3.77 -1.43 -6.25
N ASN A 200 -4.98 -1.96 -6.45
CA ASN A 200 -5.43 -3.19 -5.79
C ASN A 200 -5.33 -3.07 -4.24
N GLY A 201 -4.93 -4.14 -3.53
CA GLY A 201 -4.63 -4.12 -2.09
C GLY A 201 -5.84 -4.15 -1.17
N GLN A 202 -7.00 -4.58 -1.67
CA GLN A 202 -8.22 -4.73 -0.90
C GLN A 202 -8.84 -6.11 -1.15
N ALA A 203 -9.76 -6.51 -0.29
CA ALA A 203 -10.49 -7.76 -0.43
C ALA A 203 -11.88 -7.66 0.18
N ILE A 204 -12.78 -8.53 -0.28
CA ILE A 204 -13.99 -8.89 0.45
C ILE A 204 -13.62 -10.02 1.40
N VAL A 205 -13.83 -9.80 2.70
CA VAL A 205 -13.65 -10.80 3.76
C VAL A 205 -15.01 -11.11 4.36
N LEU A 206 -15.28 -12.39 4.59
CA LEU A 206 -16.47 -12.87 5.28
C LEU A 206 -16.09 -13.49 6.63
N HIS A 207 -16.99 -13.41 7.60
CA HIS A 207 -16.86 -14.15 8.86
C HIS A 207 -16.84 -15.66 8.58
N ASN A 208 -16.10 -16.43 9.39
CA ASN A 208 -15.98 -17.88 9.19
C ASN A 208 -17.31 -18.65 9.29
N ASP A 209 -18.33 -18.07 9.92
CA ASP A 209 -19.68 -18.66 9.96
C ASP A 209 -20.40 -18.66 8.60
N HIS A 210 -19.87 -17.96 7.60
CA HIS A 210 -20.45 -17.85 6.26
C HIS A 210 -19.64 -18.58 5.17
N GLN A 211 -18.81 -19.55 5.54
CA GLN A 211 -18.04 -20.37 4.58
C GLN A 211 -18.94 -21.12 3.57
N ASP A 212 -20.19 -21.40 3.93
CA ASP A 212 -21.22 -22.02 3.09
C ASP A 212 -22.04 -21.02 2.25
N LYS A 213 -21.85 -19.71 2.47
CA LYS A 213 -22.60 -18.63 1.80
C LYS A 213 -21.69 -17.75 0.97
N ARG A 214 -21.00 -18.35 0.00
CA ARG A 214 -20.03 -17.65 -0.86
C ARG A 214 -20.64 -17.11 -2.15
N ASP A 215 -21.85 -17.52 -2.50
CA ASP A 215 -22.59 -16.89 -3.60
C ASP A 215 -23.20 -15.57 -3.10
N PRO A 216 -22.89 -14.42 -3.71
CA PRO A 216 -23.44 -13.13 -3.28
C PRO A 216 -24.97 -13.09 -3.26
N GLN A 217 -25.66 -13.90 -4.05
CA GLN A 217 -27.14 -13.97 -4.01
C GLN A 217 -27.68 -14.44 -2.64
N GLN A 218 -26.84 -15.10 -1.84
CA GLN A 218 -27.17 -15.55 -0.48
C GLN A 218 -26.96 -14.46 0.58
N TRP A 219 -26.43 -13.29 0.22
CA TRP A 219 -26.05 -12.24 1.17
C TRP A 219 -27.19 -11.29 1.52
N LYS A 220 -28.41 -11.53 1.05
CA LYS A 220 -29.56 -10.71 1.46
C LYS A 220 -29.70 -10.71 2.99
N GLY A 221 -29.73 -9.52 3.58
CA GLY A 221 -29.74 -9.28 5.02
C GLY A 221 -28.35 -9.15 5.65
N PHE A 222 -27.26 -9.37 4.91
CA PHE A 222 -25.91 -9.23 5.44
C PHE A 222 -25.58 -7.77 5.75
N THR A 223 -24.72 -7.58 6.74
CA THR A 223 -24.13 -6.30 7.09
C THR A 223 -22.65 -6.31 6.72
N PHE A 224 -22.25 -5.39 5.85
CA PHE A 224 -20.86 -5.19 5.42
C PHE A 224 -20.25 -3.93 6.03
N GLY A 225 -19.00 -4.03 6.47
CA GLY A 225 -18.17 -2.87 6.80
C GLY A 225 -17.44 -2.30 5.57
N VAL A 226 -17.38 -0.98 5.47
CA VAL A 226 -16.50 -0.25 4.53
C VAL A 226 -15.83 0.92 5.26
N PRO A 227 -14.62 1.35 4.85
CA PRO A 227 -13.88 2.39 5.57
C PRO A 227 -14.53 3.77 5.54
N PHE A 228 -15.19 4.12 4.44
CA PHE A 228 -15.79 5.44 4.23
C PHE A 228 -16.78 5.42 3.07
N GLU A 229 -17.73 6.36 3.04
CA GLU A 229 -18.72 6.48 1.95
C GLU A 229 -18.06 6.80 0.61
N TYR A 230 -17.19 7.81 0.58
CA TYR A 230 -16.44 8.23 -0.61
C TYR A 230 -15.17 7.38 -0.76
N SER A 231 -15.34 6.10 -1.03
CA SER A 231 -14.23 5.14 -1.13
C SER A 231 -14.42 4.11 -2.23
N MET A 232 -13.30 3.66 -2.79
CA MET A 232 -13.28 2.53 -3.73
C MET A 232 -13.86 1.27 -3.09
N HIS A 233 -13.69 1.09 -1.79
CA HIS A 233 -14.26 -0.02 -1.04
C HIS A 233 -15.78 -0.04 -1.09
N ASN A 234 -16.42 1.10 -0.86
CA ASN A 234 -17.87 1.24 -0.97
C ASN A 234 -18.33 1.02 -2.42
N PHE A 235 -17.68 1.68 -3.39
CA PHE A 235 -18.10 1.59 -4.79
C PHE A 235 -17.87 0.21 -5.41
N LEU A 236 -16.77 -0.48 -5.10
CA LEU A 236 -16.51 -1.84 -5.58
C LEU A 236 -17.42 -2.86 -4.89
N LEU A 237 -17.73 -2.71 -3.60
CA LEU A 237 -18.70 -3.59 -2.93
C LEU A 237 -20.08 -3.44 -3.56
N ARG A 238 -20.54 -2.19 -3.71
CA ARG A 238 -21.82 -1.86 -4.38
C ARG A 238 -21.87 -2.41 -5.79
N TYR A 239 -20.79 -2.23 -6.56
CA TYR A 239 -20.67 -2.77 -7.91
C TYR A 239 -20.81 -4.29 -7.91
N TYR A 240 -20.01 -4.97 -7.08
CA TYR A 240 -19.98 -6.42 -7.02
C TYR A 240 -21.34 -7.03 -6.65
N VAL A 241 -22.01 -6.52 -5.61
CA VAL A 241 -23.30 -7.07 -5.18
C VAL A 241 -24.43 -6.73 -6.17
N ALA A 242 -24.41 -5.54 -6.76
CA ALA A 242 -25.40 -5.13 -7.77
C ALA A 242 -25.33 -5.97 -9.04
N GLU A 243 -24.12 -6.30 -9.51
CA GLU A 243 -23.95 -7.21 -10.65
C GLU A 243 -24.36 -8.66 -10.35
N HIS A 244 -24.47 -9.02 -9.07
CA HIS A 244 -25.06 -10.29 -8.63
C HIS A 244 -26.56 -10.17 -8.28
N GLY A 245 -27.19 -9.03 -8.56
CA GLY A 245 -28.62 -8.82 -8.42
C GLY A 245 -29.10 -8.39 -7.03
N LEU A 246 -28.21 -7.99 -6.14
CA LEU A 246 -28.57 -7.41 -4.84
C LEU A 246 -28.52 -5.88 -4.88
N ASP A 247 -29.58 -5.24 -4.41
CA ASP A 247 -29.58 -3.80 -4.20
C ASP A 247 -28.79 -3.44 -2.92
N PRO A 248 -27.69 -2.67 -2.99
CA PRO A 248 -26.83 -2.40 -1.84
C PRO A 248 -27.44 -1.51 -0.75
N ASP A 249 -28.56 -0.81 -1.02
CA ASP A 249 -29.25 0.02 -0.01
C ASP A 249 -30.55 -0.64 0.50
N GLN A 250 -31.01 -1.73 -0.11
CA GLN A 250 -32.26 -2.41 0.26
C GLN A 250 -32.05 -3.85 0.73
N ASP A 251 -31.18 -4.60 0.05
CA ASP A 251 -30.98 -6.03 0.30
C ASP A 251 -29.86 -6.30 1.30
N ILE A 252 -28.89 -5.40 1.47
CA ILE A 252 -27.81 -5.49 2.44
C ILE A 252 -27.67 -4.19 3.24
N GLN A 253 -26.88 -4.21 4.30
CA GLN A 253 -26.50 -3.01 5.04
C GLN A 253 -25.02 -2.73 4.83
N ILE A 254 -24.66 -1.49 4.49
CA ILE A 254 -23.27 -1.04 4.40
C ILE A 254 -23.02 -0.04 5.53
N ARG A 255 -22.07 -0.35 6.42
CA ARG A 255 -21.71 0.47 7.58
C ARG A 255 -20.31 1.04 7.41
N VAL A 256 -20.17 2.33 7.68
CA VAL A 256 -18.85 2.97 7.77
C VAL A 256 -18.18 2.57 9.08
N ILE A 257 -17.03 1.92 8.98
CA ILE A 257 -16.23 1.45 10.12
C ILE A 257 -14.77 1.80 9.85
N PRO A 258 -14.06 2.48 10.77
CA PRO A 258 -12.63 2.72 10.61
C PRO A 258 -11.84 1.40 10.44
N PRO A 259 -10.85 1.32 9.54
CA PRO A 259 -10.10 0.08 9.30
C PRO A 259 -9.57 -0.62 10.57
N PRO A 260 -9.01 0.09 11.57
CA PRO A 260 -8.56 -0.52 12.83
C PRO A 260 -9.66 -1.25 13.62
N GLU A 261 -10.92 -0.92 13.40
CA GLU A 261 -12.08 -1.49 14.10
C GLU A 261 -12.75 -2.64 13.33
N MET A 262 -12.37 -2.87 12.07
CA MET A 262 -13.02 -3.86 11.19
C MET A 262 -12.95 -5.28 11.76
N VAL A 263 -11.75 -5.72 12.15
CA VAL A 263 -11.51 -7.09 12.65
C VAL A 263 -12.25 -7.34 13.96
N ALA A 264 -12.33 -6.33 14.83
CA ALA A 264 -13.06 -6.41 16.09
C ALA A 264 -14.58 -6.50 15.87
N ASN A 265 -15.13 -5.73 14.92
CA ASN A 265 -16.55 -5.79 14.58
C ASN A 265 -16.92 -7.13 13.93
N LEU A 266 -16.05 -7.67 13.06
CA LEU A 266 -16.23 -8.99 12.47
C LEU A 266 -16.24 -10.08 13.56
N ARG A 267 -15.26 -10.06 14.48
CA ARG A 267 -15.17 -10.99 15.61
C ARG A 267 -16.38 -10.95 16.54
N ALA A 268 -16.96 -9.77 16.73
CA ALA A 268 -18.12 -9.57 17.59
C ALA A 268 -19.44 -10.00 16.93
N GLY A 269 -19.44 -10.35 15.64
CA GLY A 269 -20.66 -10.62 14.88
C GLY A 269 -21.50 -9.38 14.61
N ASN A 270 -20.90 -8.18 14.68
CA ASN A 270 -21.59 -6.92 14.37
C ASN A 270 -21.74 -6.69 12.87
N ILE A 271 -20.96 -7.41 12.06
CA ILE A 271 -20.94 -7.41 10.60
C ILE A 271 -20.70 -8.86 10.12
N ASP A 272 -21.25 -9.21 8.98
CA ASP A 272 -21.10 -10.52 8.33
C ASP A 272 -19.83 -10.57 7.46
N GLY A 273 -19.37 -9.42 7.01
CA GLY A 273 -18.16 -9.26 6.24
C GLY A 273 -17.76 -7.80 6.10
N PHE A 274 -16.71 -7.55 5.32
CA PHE A 274 -16.32 -6.20 4.94
C PHE A 274 -15.61 -6.21 3.59
N LEU A 275 -15.61 -5.05 2.92
CA LEU A 275 -14.64 -4.74 1.88
C LEU A 275 -13.72 -3.65 2.46
N SER A 276 -12.47 -4.00 2.72
CA SER A 276 -11.53 -3.19 3.49
C SER A 276 -10.14 -3.21 2.86
N PRO A 277 -9.28 -2.22 3.13
CA PRO A 277 -7.88 -2.29 2.70
C PRO A 277 -7.09 -3.22 3.61
N ASP A 278 -6.01 -3.76 3.06
CA ASP A 278 -4.99 -4.42 3.87
C ASP A 278 -4.30 -3.43 4.85
N PRO A 279 -3.77 -3.90 5.99
CA PRO A 279 -3.55 -5.31 6.35
C PRO A 279 -4.74 -5.96 7.06
N PHE A 280 -5.87 -5.28 7.20
CA PHE A 280 -6.98 -5.78 8.02
C PHE A 280 -7.67 -7.01 7.43
N ASN A 281 -7.63 -7.17 6.09
CA ASN A 281 -8.09 -8.41 5.45
C ASN A 281 -7.22 -9.58 5.88
N GLN A 282 -5.90 -9.45 5.72
CA GLN A 282 -4.97 -10.50 6.14
C GLN A 282 -4.96 -10.71 7.66
N ARG A 283 -5.21 -9.66 8.45
CA ARG A 283 -5.33 -9.74 9.90
C ARG A 283 -6.52 -10.59 10.34
N ALA A 284 -7.68 -10.47 9.68
CA ALA A 284 -8.84 -11.30 9.97
C ALA A 284 -8.56 -12.79 9.72
N VAL A 285 -7.80 -13.13 8.67
CA VAL A 285 -7.34 -14.49 8.40
C VAL A 285 -6.32 -14.95 9.46
N PHE A 286 -5.31 -14.12 9.73
CA PHE A 286 -4.26 -14.40 10.71
C PHE A 286 -4.83 -14.70 12.11
N GLU A 287 -5.88 -13.97 12.52
CA GLU A 287 -6.58 -14.18 13.78
C GLU A 287 -7.68 -15.25 13.72
N ARG A 288 -7.85 -15.92 12.58
CA ARG A 288 -8.85 -17.00 12.34
C ARG A 288 -10.30 -16.57 12.59
N ILE A 289 -10.63 -15.32 12.25
CA ILE A 289 -11.98 -14.77 12.39
C ILE A 289 -12.76 -14.87 11.08
N GLY A 290 -12.08 -14.64 9.96
CA GLY A 290 -12.69 -14.64 8.64
C GLY A 290 -11.76 -15.20 7.57
N PHE A 291 -12.29 -15.28 6.36
CA PHE A 291 -11.59 -15.75 5.17
C PHE A 291 -11.73 -14.73 4.04
N ILE A 292 -10.74 -14.70 3.14
CA ILE A 292 -10.78 -13.89 1.94
C ILE A 292 -11.72 -14.55 0.95
N HIS A 293 -12.84 -13.89 0.67
CA HIS A 293 -13.81 -14.35 -0.33
C HIS A 293 -13.34 -14.02 -1.75
N LEU A 294 -12.88 -12.78 -1.95
CA LEU A 294 -12.46 -12.26 -3.26
C LEU A 294 -11.45 -11.12 -3.08
N LEU A 295 -10.39 -11.08 -3.88
CA LEU A 295 -9.53 -9.91 -3.99
C LEU A 295 -10.18 -8.88 -4.92
N THR A 296 -10.10 -7.59 -4.60
CA THR A 296 -10.73 -6.56 -5.44
C THR A 296 -10.08 -6.42 -6.82
N LYS A 297 -8.85 -6.90 -7.01
CA LYS A 297 -8.23 -7.00 -8.34
C LYS A 297 -9.02 -7.91 -9.29
N ASP A 298 -9.77 -8.88 -8.75
CA ASP A 298 -10.62 -9.78 -9.55
C ASP A 298 -11.94 -9.10 -9.96
N ILE A 299 -12.28 -7.96 -9.35
CA ILE A 299 -13.40 -7.09 -9.76
C ILE A 299 -12.91 -6.12 -10.86
N TRP A 300 -11.80 -5.43 -10.58
CA TRP A 300 -11.15 -4.50 -11.49
C TRP A 300 -9.63 -4.56 -11.27
N ASP A 301 -8.93 -5.20 -12.20
CA ASP A 301 -7.47 -5.29 -12.11
C ASP A 301 -6.81 -3.92 -12.30
N GLY A 302 -5.93 -3.56 -11.35
CA GLY A 302 -5.23 -2.28 -11.33
C GLY A 302 -6.12 -1.10 -10.96
N HIS A 303 -7.24 -1.33 -10.25
CA HIS A 303 -8.07 -0.24 -9.76
C HIS A 303 -7.30 0.66 -8.78
N PRO A 304 -7.54 1.99 -8.78
CA PRO A 304 -6.94 2.87 -7.78
C PRO A 304 -7.52 2.55 -6.39
N CYS A 305 -6.77 2.81 -5.33
CA CYS A 305 -7.26 2.66 -3.95
C CYS A 305 -7.07 3.95 -3.15
N CYS A 306 -5.83 4.25 -2.81
CA CYS A 306 -5.45 5.45 -2.07
C CYS A 306 -4.52 6.32 -2.89
N ALA A 307 -4.41 7.57 -2.49
CA ALA A 307 -3.66 8.58 -3.19
C ALA A 307 -3.11 9.64 -2.25
N PHE A 308 -2.00 10.21 -2.68
CA PHE A 308 -1.43 11.40 -2.10
C PHE A 308 -2.22 12.60 -2.62
N ALA A 309 -2.77 13.40 -1.71
CA ALA A 309 -3.59 14.55 -2.06
C ALA A 309 -3.23 15.79 -1.22
N THR A 310 -3.48 16.97 -1.78
CA THR A 310 -3.29 18.26 -1.12
C THR A 310 -4.36 19.24 -1.59
N SER A 311 -4.58 20.32 -0.84
CA SER A 311 -5.34 21.46 -1.38
C SER A 311 -4.59 22.07 -2.57
N ALA A 312 -5.34 22.53 -3.58
CA ALA A 312 -4.79 23.28 -4.70
C ALA A 312 -4.17 24.61 -4.25
N GLN A 313 -4.63 25.16 -3.12
CA GLN A 313 -4.02 26.35 -2.52
C GLN A 313 -2.60 26.08 -2.03
N PHE A 314 -2.36 24.99 -1.28
CA PHE A 314 -1.02 24.66 -0.79
C PHE A 314 -0.01 24.52 -1.94
N ALA A 315 -0.38 23.81 -3.01
CA ALA A 315 0.47 23.61 -4.17
C ALA A 315 0.77 24.93 -4.91
N ARG A 316 -0.19 25.87 -4.99
CA ARG A 316 0.03 27.20 -5.59
C ARG A 316 0.87 28.13 -4.72
N GLU A 317 0.72 28.08 -3.41
CA GLU A 317 1.43 28.94 -2.47
C GLU A 317 2.85 28.45 -2.16
N ASN A 318 3.11 27.14 -2.31
CA ASN A 318 4.38 26.50 -2.03
C ASN A 318 4.83 25.61 -3.19
N PRO A 319 4.98 26.14 -4.42
CA PRO A 319 5.22 25.33 -5.62
C PRO A 319 6.51 24.51 -5.55
N ASN A 320 7.58 25.03 -4.94
CA ASN A 320 8.86 24.31 -4.88
C ASN A 320 8.79 23.19 -3.82
N THR A 321 8.20 23.49 -2.66
CA THR A 321 7.89 22.48 -1.63
C THR A 321 6.98 21.38 -2.16
N TYR A 322 5.91 21.74 -2.86
CA TYR A 322 5.01 20.79 -3.49
C TYR A 322 5.73 19.92 -4.53
N GLY A 323 6.56 20.53 -5.39
CA GLY A 323 7.36 19.80 -6.36
C GLY A 323 8.36 18.83 -5.72
N ALA A 324 9.01 19.23 -4.63
CA ALA A 324 9.89 18.35 -3.86
C ALA A 324 9.12 17.19 -3.22
N LEU A 325 7.93 17.47 -2.68
CA LEU A 325 7.08 16.46 -2.04
C LEU A 325 6.55 15.45 -3.05
N LEU A 326 6.07 15.91 -4.21
CA LEU A 326 5.58 15.03 -5.28
C LEU A 326 6.69 14.10 -5.77
N ARG A 327 7.93 14.59 -5.95
CA ARG A 327 9.09 13.76 -6.28
C ARG A 327 9.36 12.71 -5.20
N ALA A 328 9.35 13.11 -3.93
CA ALA A 328 9.55 12.18 -2.81
C ALA A 328 8.52 11.04 -2.80
N ILE A 329 7.25 11.37 -3.04
CA ILE A 329 6.16 10.39 -3.08
C ILE A 329 6.27 9.48 -4.30
N ILE A 330 6.46 10.03 -5.51
CA ILE A 330 6.61 9.20 -6.72
C ILE A 330 7.80 8.25 -6.60
N ASP A 331 8.93 8.74 -6.10
CA ASP A 331 10.14 7.95 -5.87
C ASP A 331 9.89 6.83 -4.83
N ALA A 332 9.19 7.13 -3.74
CA ALA A 332 8.82 6.12 -2.73
C ALA A 332 7.81 5.09 -3.26
N THR A 333 6.83 5.51 -4.08
CA THR A 333 5.86 4.61 -4.73
C THR A 333 6.57 3.67 -5.69
N GLN A 334 7.50 4.19 -6.51
CA GLN A 334 8.29 3.37 -7.43
C GLN A 334 9.23 2.41 -6.69
N TYR A 335 9.82 2.82 -5.58
CA TYR A 335 10.59 1.90 -4.73
C TYR A 335 9.73 0.76 -4.17
N SER A 336 8.47 1.05 -3.85
CA SER A 336 7.51 0.08 -3.30
C SER A 336 7.03 -0.93 -4.34
N SER A 337 7.04 -0.57 -5.63
CA SER A 337 6.57 -1.43 -6.72
C SER A 337 7.51 -2.62 -6.93
N ASP A 338 8.83 -2.43 -6.75
CA ASP A 338 9.84 -3.50 -6.88
C ASP A 338 9.64 -4.60 -5.82
N PRO A 339 9.30 -5.84 -6.23
CA PRO A 339 9.10 -6.96 -5.32
C PRO A 339 10.30 -7.24 -4.40
N ALA A 340 11.52 -6.92 -4.82
CA ALA A 340 12.74 -7.13 -4.01
C ALA A 340 12.79 -6.27 -2.75
N ASN A 341 12.06 -5.15 -2.73
CA ASN A 341 12.04 -4.21 -1.62
C ASN A 341 10.90 -4.48 -0.62
N ARG A 342 9.92 -5.32 -0.98
CA ARG A 342 8.67 -5.43 -0.23
C ARG A 342 8.81 -6.03 1.17
N SER A 343 9.73 -6.98 1.37
CA SER A 343 9.98 -7.55 2.71
C SER A 343 10.63 -6.53 3.65
N GLU A 344 11.61 -5.75 3.19
CA GLU A 344 12.20 -4.72 4.06
C GLU A 344 11.18 -3.60 4.33
N ILE A 345 10.38 -3.19 3.35
CA ILE A 345 9.31 -2.20 3.54
C ILE A 345 8.34 -2.68 4.64
N ALA A 346 7.98 -3.97 4.65
CA ALA A 346 7.13 -4.53 5.69
C ALA A 346 7.72 -4.33 7.10
N GLU A 347 9.04 -4.47 7.25
CA GLU A 347 9.73 -4.21 8.51
C GLU A 347 9.72 -2.72 8.89
N ALA A 348 9.94 -1.79 7.94
CA ALA A 348 9.92 -0.34 8.22
C ALA A 348 8.58 0.14 8.77
N ILE A 349 7.48 -0.39 8.22
CA ILE A 349 6.14 0.17 8.46
C ILE A 349 5.34 -0.59 9.52
N ALA A 350 5.85 -1.72 10.01
CA ALA A 350 5.24 -2.49 11.09
C ALA A 350 5.17 -1.78 12.47
N PRO A 351 6.17 -0.99 12.90
CA PRO A 351 6.23 -0.42 14.25
C PRO A 351 5.02 0.44 14.66
N THR A 352 4.93 0.71 15.97
CA THR A 352 3.77 1.35 16.62
C THR A 352 3.47 2.76 16.11
N ASN A 353 4.49 3.52 15.70
CA ASN A 353 4.32 4.85 15.10
C ASN A 353 3.69 4.78 13.70
N TYR A 354 3.73 3.63 13.03
CA TYR A 354 3.18 3.38 11.69
C TYR A 354 1.96 2.47 11.76
N LEU A 355 2.01 1.25 11.21
CA LEU A 355 0.83 0.38 11.13
C LEU A 355 0.47 -0.27 12.46
N ASN A 356 1.44 -0.52 13.35
CA ASN A 356 1.25 -1.29 14.57
C ASN A 356 0.63 -2.68 14.28
N GLN A 357 1.19 -3.40 13.31
CA GLN A 357 0.76 -4.72 12.88
C GLN A 357 1.96 -5.68 12.84
N PRO A 358 1.77 -7.00 12.99
CA PRO A 358 2.89 -7.92 12.85
C PRO A 358 3.49 -7.87 11.45
N VAL A 359 4.82 -7.89 11.39
CA VAL A 359 5.59 -7.92 10.15
C VAL A 359 5.07 -9.00 9.21
N THR A 360 4.82 -10.22 9.71
CA THR A 360 4.29 -11.33 8.90
C THR A 360 2.97 -11.00 8.20
N VAL A 361 2.07 -10.25 8.84
CA VAL A 361 0.79 -9.87 8.21
C VAL A 361 1.03 -8.88 7.08
N ILE A 362 1.90 -7.89 7.29
CA ILE A 362 2.25 -6.89 6.29
C ILE A 362 3.02 -7.53 5.12
N GLU A 363 3.98 -8.40 5.41
CA GLU A 363 4.77 -9.11 4.41
C GLU A 363 3.91 -10.01 3.53
N GLN A 364 2.94 -10.74 4.11
CA GLN A 364 1.98 -11.54 3.34
C GLN A 364 1.17 -10.70 2.35
N VAL A 365 0.83 -9.47 2.73
CA VAL A 365 0.14 -8.51 1.85
C VAL A 365 1.08 -8.03 0.75
N LEU A 366 2.22 -7.44 1.12
CA LEU A 366 3.11 -6.79 0.16
C LEU A 366 3.73 -7.79 -0.81
N THR A 367 4.12 -8.99 -0.36
CA THR A 367 4.72 -10.01 -1.24
C THR A 367 3.69 -10.83 -2.02
N GLY A 368 2.41 -10.75 -1.64
CA GLY A 368 1.35 -11.51 -2.30
C GLY A 368 1.37 -13.01 -2.00
N THR A 369 2.16 -13.49 -1.05
CA THR A 369 2.11 -14.88 -0.57
C THR A 369 1.38 -14.95 0.77
N PHE A 370 0.16 -15.47 0.79
CA PHE A 370 -0.71 -15.35 1.96
C PHE A 370 -1.63 -16.55 2.14
N ALA A 371 -2.07 -16.81 3.37
CA ALA A 371 -3.16 -17.75 3.64
C ALA A 371 -4.49 -17.07 3.33
N ASP A 372 -5.42 -17.78 2.69
CA ASP A 372 -6.76 -17.26 2.35
C ASP A 372 -7.81 -17.43 3.46
N GLY A 373 -7.50 -18.24 4.48
CA GLY A 373 -8.45 -18.58 5.56
C GLY A 373 -9.37 -19.75 5.24
N LEU A 374 -9.22 -20.37 4.07
CA LEU A 374 -9.94 -21.57 3.62
C LEU A 374 -9.04 -22.82 3.59
N GLY A 375 -7.80 -22.70 4.06
CA GLY A 375 -6.84 -23.79 4.18
C GLY A 375 -5.75 -23.78 3.11
N GLU A 376 -5.78 -22.83 2.17
CA GLU A 376 -4.83 -22.74 1.08
C GLU A 376 -3.89 -21.53 1.24
N VAL A 377 -2.71 -21.66 0.64
CA VAL A 377 -1.75 -20.56 0.49
C VAL A 377 -1.80 -20.07 -0.95
N GLN A 378 -2.19 -18.82 -1.12
CA GLN A 378 -2.26 -18.13 -2.39
C GLN A 378 -0.93 -17.45 -2.70
N ARG A 379 -0.60 -17.35 -4.00
CA ARG A 379 0.56 -16.62 -4.52
C ARG A 379 0.11 -15.68 -5.62
N VAL A 380 -0.18 -14.44 -5.23
CA VAL A 380 -0.67 -13.36 -6.09
C VAL A 380 0.24 -12.15 -5.88
N PRO A 381 1.42 -12.10 -6.53
CA PRO A 381 2.42 -11.05 -6.29
C PRO A 381 1.90 -9.61 -6.50
N ASP A 382 0.87 -9.46 -7.33
CA ASP A 382 0.17 -8.22 -7.66
C ASP A 382 -1.15 -8.06 -6.90
N ARG A 383 -1.31 -8.75 -5.75
CA ARG A 383 -2.44 -8.56 -4.80
C ARG A 383 -2.57 -7.09 -4.41
N ILE A 384 -1.44 -6.47 -4.12
CA ILE A 384 -1.25 -5.02 -4.01
C ILE A 384 -0.09 -4.65 -4.92
N ASP A 385 -0.18 -3.50 -5.56
CA ASP A 385 0.95 -2.94 -6.29
C ASP A 385 0.95 -1.41 -6.17
N PHE A 386 2.04 -0.79 -6.59
CA PHE A 386 2.33 0.62 -6.40
C PHE A 386 2.60 1.26 -7.76
N ASP A 387 1.58 1.93 -8.32
CA ASP A 387 1.68 2.69 -9.56
C ASP A 387 1.26 4.14 -9.25
N PRO A 388 2.17 5.13 -9.38
CA PRO A 388 1.86 6.50 -9.02
C PRO A 388 0.93 7.20 -10.00
N PHE A 389 0.71 6.66 -11.21
CA PHE A 389 0.08 7.42 -12.28
C PHE A 389 -1.43 7.63 -12.06
N PRO A 390 -1.90 8.88 -11.89
CA PRO A 390 -3.29 9.16 -11.58
C PRO A 390 -4.12 9.26 -12.88
N TRP A 391 -4.42 8.12 -13.50
CA TRP A 391 -5.20 8.08 -14.74
C TRP A 391 -6.51 8.88 -14.61
N GLU A 392 -6.74 9.88 -15.46
CA GLU A 392 -7.96 10.69 -15.47
C GLU A 392 -9.21 9.81 -15.66
N SER A 393 -9.10 8.72 -16.43
CA SER A 393 -10.21 7.78 -16.62
C SER A 393 -10.63 7.05 -15.33
N MET A 394 -9.74 6.92 -14.35
CA MET A 394 -10.11 6.41 -13.02
C MET A 394 -11.05 7.38 -12.30
N ALA A 395 -10.75 8.69 -12.37
CA ALA A 395 -11.62 9.71 -11.80
C ALA A 395 -12.99 9.72 -12.47
N VAL A 396 -13.03 9.62 -13.81
CA VAL A 396 -14.28 9.52 -14.56
C VAL A 396 -15.11 8.33 -14.09
N TRP A 397 -14.50 7.15 -13.92
CA TRP A 397 -15.22 5.98 -13.39
C TRP A 397 -15.78 6.25 -12.00
N ILE A 398 -14.96 6.80 -11.09
CA ILE A 398 -15.38 7.10 -9.72
C ILE A 398 -16.56 8.07 -9.71
N LEU A 399 -16.50 9.14 -10.49
CA LEU A 399 -17.59 10.10 -10.63
C LEU A 399 -18.88 9.44 -11.19
N THR A 400 -18.76 8.51 -12.15
CA THR A 400 -19.95 7.75 -12.61
C THR A 400 -20.56 6.92 -11.50
N GLN A 401 -19.75 6.30 -10.62
CA GLN A 401 -20.27 5.53 -9.49
C GLN A 401 -20.83 6.43 -8.39
N MET A 402 -20.25 7.61 -8.16
CA MET A 402 -20.82 8.62 -7.28
C MET A 402 -22.21 9.05 -7.78
N LYS A 403 -22.37 9.30 -9.08
CA LYS A 403 -23.68 9.64 -9.67
C LYS A 403 -24.64 8.46 -9.58
N ARG A 404 -24.21 7.25 -9.97
CA ARG A 404 -25.00 6.00 -9.90
C ARG A 404 -25.67 5.80 -8.55
N TRP A 405 -25.00 6.15 -7.47
CA TRP A 405 -25.49 5.95 -6.11
C TRP A 405 -26.02 7.23 -5.45
N GLY A 406 -26.24 8.31 -6.21
CA GLY A 406 -26.88 9.53 -5.74
C GLY A 406 -26.01 10.41 -4.84
N TYR A 407 -24.69 10.24 -4.87
CA TYR A 407 -23.76 11.08 -4.10
C TYR A 407 -23.51 12.45 -4.76
N ILE A 408 -23.75 12.55 -6.07
CA ILE A 408 -23.69 13.79 -6.84
C ILE A 408 -24.94 13.87 -7.71
N GLU A 409 -25.53 15.07 -7.77
CA GLU A 409 -26.75 15.34 -8.51
C GLU A 409 -26.48 16.24 -9.73
N GLY A 410 -27.31 16.12 -10.75
CA GLY A 410 -27.25 16.97 -11.94
C GLY A 410 -26.21 16.56 -12.98
N ASP A 411 -25.95 17.48 -13.90
CA ASP A 411 -24.97 17.30 -14.97
C ASP A 411 -23.55 17.56 -14.44
N VAL A 412 -22.68 16.58 -14.63
CA VAL A 412 -21.27 16.62 -14.18
C VAL A 412 -20.39 16.61 -15.42
N ASP A 413 -19.51 17.60 -15.54
CA ASP A 413 -18.42 17.55 -16.54
C ASP A 413 -17.31 16.64 -16.02
N TYR A 414 -17.49 15.33 -16.24
CA TYR A 414 -16.58 14.30 -15.73
C TYR A 414 -15.13 14.55 -16.13
N GLN A 415 -14.91 14.94 -17.39
CA GLN A 415 -13.57 15.10 -17.94
C GLN A 415 -12.90 16.35 -17.38
N GLN A 416 -13.65 17.44 -17.16
CA GLN A 416 -13.10 18.63 -16.53
C GLN A 416 -12.73 18.36 -15.08
N VAL A 417 -13.63 17.76 -14.29
CA VAL A 417 -13.35 17.43 -12.88
C VAL A 417 -12.18 16.45 -12.77
N ALA A 418 -12.09 15.45 -13.66
CA ALA A 418 -10.97 14.52 -13.71
C ALA A 418 -9.63 15.24 -13.93
N ARG A 419 -9.55 16.15 -14.91
CA ARG A 419 -8.33 16.93 -15.19
C ARG A 419 -7.94 17.86 -14.05
N ASP A 420 -8.92 18.46 -13.39
CA ASP A 420 -8.68 19.43 -12.30
C ASP A 420 -8.20 18.78 -11.00
N VAL A 421 -8.41 17.46 -10.84
CA VAL A 421 -8.10 16.72 -9.62
C VAL A 421 -6.98 15.69 -9.85
N TYR A 422 -7.04 14.86 -10.89
CA TYR A 422 -6.10 13.75 -11.12
C TYR A 422 -4.99 14.22 -12.06
N LEU A 423 -3.98 14.90 -11.50
CA LEU A 423 -2.95 15.63 -12.25
C LEU A 423 -1.96 14.70 -13.00
N ALA A 424 -2.46 13.98 -14.00
CA ALA A 424 -1.72 12.98 -14.77
C ALA A 424 -0.53 13.56 -15.55
N THR A 425 -0.68 14.78 -16.05
CA THR A 425 0.40 15.48 -16.76
C THR A 425 1.58 15.78 -15.81
N ASP A 426 1.31 16.34 -14.64
CA ASP A 426 2.31 16.67 -13.62
C ASP A 426 3.02 15.39 -13.14
N ALA A 427 2.26 14.32 -12.90
CA ALA A 427 2.81 13.02 -12.53
C ALA A 427 3.75 12.47 -13.61
N ARG A 428 3.35 12.54 -14.90
CA ARG A 428 4.18 12.10 -16.03
C ARG A 428 5.50 12.85 -16.08
N GLU A 429 5.44 14.18 -15.95
CA GLU A 429 6.62 15.04 -16.01
C GLU A 429 7.61 14.66 -14.91
N VAL A 430 7.14 14.55 -13.67
CA VAL A 430 7.97 14.14 -12.53
C VAL A 430 8.53 12.72 -12.71
N MET A 431 7.72 11.77 -13.15
CA MET A 431 8.20 10.40 -13.41
C MET A 431 9.34 10.39 -14.44
N ARG A 432 9.20 11.14 -15.54
CA ARG A 432 10.25 11.24 -16.58
C ARG A 432 11.51 11.91 -16.07
N GLU A 433 11.39 12.98 -15.28
CA GLU A 433 12.52 13.66 -14.67
C GLU A 433 13.32 12.74 -13.73
N LEU A 434 12.62 11.89 -12.98
CA LEU A 434 13.22 10.89 -12.10
C LEU A 434 13.76 9.66 -12.84
N GLY A 435 13.53 9.58 -14.17
CA GLY A 435 14.01 8.48 -15.01
C GLY A 435 13.13 7.23 -14.97
N TYR A 436 11.88 7.35 -14.53
CA TYR A 436 10.90 6.26 -14.51
C TYR A 436 10.06 6.22 -15.80
N ASP A 437 9.56 5.04 -16.13
CA ASP A 437 8.59 4.87 -17.23
C ASP A 437 7.29 5.60 -16.91
N ALA A 438 6.81 6.42 -17.84
CA ALA A 438 5.60 7.19 -17.67
C ALA A 438 4.63 6.98 -18.86
N PRO A 439 3.33 6.75 -18.63
CA PRO A 439 2.38 6.56 -19.72
C PRO A 439 2.24 7.78 -20.63
N GLU A 440 2.15 7.59 -21.95
CA GLU A 440 1.97 8.69 -22.92
C GLU A 440 0.58 9.33 -22.90
N GLN A 441 -0.43 8.61 -22.41
CA GLN A 441 -1.82 9.04 -22.37
C GLN A 441 -2.26 9.30 -20.93
N ASN A 442 -3.20 10.23 -20.73
CA ASN A 442 -3.76 10.53 -19.40
C ASN A 442 -4.94 9.60 -19.04
N ALA A 443 -5.51 8.90 -20.01
CA ALA A 443 -6.72 8.11 -19.85
C ALA A 443 -6.62 6.81 -20.67
N ARG A 444 -7.34 5.80 -20.21
CA ARG A 444 -7.51 4.49 -20.87
C ARG A 444 -8.84 3.86 -20.47
N ASN A 445 -9.34 2.96 -21.31
CA ASN A 445 -10.53 2.16 -21.03
C ASN A 445 -10.21 1.01 -20.07
N TYR A 446 -11.23 0.53 -19.35
CA TYR A 446 -11.09 -0.57 -18.38
C TYR A 446 -12.09 -1.68 -18.65
N GLN A 447 -11.74 -2.88 -18.17
CA GLN A 447 -12.64 -4.02 -18.14
C GLN A 447 -12.94 -4.34 -16.67
N ILE A 448 -14.21 -4.21 -16.28
CA ILE A 448 -14.65 -4.29 -14.89
C ILE A 448 -15.78 -5.31 -14.82
N MET A 449 -15.54 -6.44 -14.15
CA MET A 449 -16.44 -7.61 -14.10
C MET A 449 -17.11 -7.95 -15.46
N GLY A 450 -16.34 -8.01 -16.55
CA GLY A 450 -16.91 -8.36 -17.86
C GLY A 450 -17.66 -7.23 -18.58
N LYS A 451 -17.78 -6.03 -17.99
CA LYS A 451 -18.23 -4.81 -18.68
C LYS A 451 -17.06 -3.92 -19.09
N THR A 452 -17.11 -3.40 -20.32
CA THR A 452 -16.16 -2.38 -20.79
C THR A 452 -16.59 -1.02 -20.31
N PHE A 453 -15.70 -0.32 -19.62
CA PHE A 453 -15.85 1.10 -19.31
C PHE A 453 -15.05 1.94 -20.30
N ASP A 454 -15.78 2.63 -21.17
CA ASP A 454 -15.24 3.65 -22.06
C ASP A 454 -15.32 5.03 -21.37
N TYR A 455 -14.17 5.59 -21.02
CA TYR A 455 -14.11 6.86 -20.28
C TYR A 455 -14.64 8.06 -21.10
N THR A 456 -14.78 7.90 -22.42
CA THR A 456 -15.35 8.93 -23.30
C THR A 456 -16.88 8.90 -23.33
N GLN A 457 -17.50 7.83 -22.82
CA GLN A 457 -18.96 7.63 -22.79
C GLN A 457 -19.48 7.29 -21.37
N PRO A 458 -19.21 8.15 -20.35
CA PRO A 458 -19.56 7.86 -18.97
C PRO A 458 -21.06 7.68 -18.70
N GLU A 459 -21.93 8.46 -19.37
CA GLU A 459 -23.38 8.34 -19.22
C GLU A 459 -23.91 7.03 -19.82
N ALA A 460 -23.39 6.60 -20.98
CA ALA A 460 -23.79 5.31 -21.58
C ALA A 460 -23.39 4.13 -20.67
N TYR A 461 -22.25 4.23 -19.99
CA TYR A 461 -21.85 3.24 -18.99
C TYR A 461 -22.79 3.25 -17.79
N LEU A 462 -23.17 4.43 -17.29
CA LEU A 462 -24.12 4.59 -16.19
C LEU A 462 -25.50 3.99 -16.51
N GLU A 463 -26.02 4.26 -17.70
CA GLU A 463 -27.30 3.74 -18.21
C GLU A 463 -27.28 2.21 -18.44
N SER A 464 -26.09 1.59 -18.52
CA SER A 464 -25.95 0.15 -18.75
C SER A 464 -26.26 -0.72 -17.53
N PHE A 465 -26.50 -0.11 -16.36
CA PHE A 465 -26.72 -0.81 -15.10
C PHE A 465 -28.21 -0.96 -14.78
N ALA A 466 -28.60 -2.17 -14.34
CA ALA A 466 -29.98 -2.44 -13.93
C ALA A 466 -30.33 -1.86 -12.54
N ILE A 467 -29.31 -1.67 -11.67
CA ILE A 467 -29.48 -1.19 -10.30
C ILE A 467 -28.66 0.10 -10.12
N GLY A 468 -29.34 1.18 -9.74
CA GLY A 468 -28.79 2.52 -9.51
C GLY A 468 -29.83 3.47 -8.89
N ARG A 469 -29.47 4.74 -8.74
CA ARG A 469 -30.27 5.85 -8.18
C ARG A 469 -30.38 7.06 -9.11
N SER A 470 -29.57 7.08 -10.16
CA SER A 470 -29.48 8.16 -11.16
C SER A 470 -30.29 7.87 -12.41
#